data_AF-A0A840FLD7-F1
#
_entry.id   AF-A0A840FLD7-F1
#
_cell.length_a   1.000
_cell.length_b   1.000
_cell.length_c   1.000
_cell.angle_alpha   90.00
_cell.angle_beta   90.00
_cell.angle_gamma   90.00
#
_symmetry.space_group_name_H-M   'P 1'
#
loop_
_entity.id
_entity.type
_entity.pdbx_description
1 polymer ?
#
loop_
_entity_poly.entity_id
_entity_poly.type
_entity_poly.pdbx_seq_one_letter_code
_entity_poly.pdbx_strand_id
1 'polypeptide(L)'
;MTVLDRSYFDLVVVRAPLSEVARAFDDYPSMRVKVSATPFVFPSQSYSGEGSTMLLWTPEAAPHLTAFMPHAASSDYFFRSYCAQFLFEVAEVRSTSQQAEDQINSFEVDADGKPRRMVRAMKDERWEFLQEGSPLAFEQMERYASRLVRDRLTRDMVLDYLEAWGTPVRDEAFWRTGMPAATFVARP
;
A
#
# COMPACT_ATOMS: atom_id res chain seq x y z
N MET A 1 9.34 16.84 5.80
CA MET A 1 9.32 15.41 6.17
C MET A 1 8.64 14.67 5.04
N THR A 2 9.32 13.73 4.39
CA THR A 2 8.74 12.96 3.28
C THR A 2 7.71 11.95 3.83
N VAL A 3 6.85 11.40 2.98
CA VAL A 3 5.93 10.34 3.41
C VAL A 3 6.69 9.13 3.94
N LEU A 4 7.84 8.80 3.32
CA LEU A 4 8.70 7.70 3.73
C LEU A 4 9.35 7.88 5.10
N ASP A 5 9.43 9.12 5.61
CA ASP A 5 9.98 9.42 6.94
C ASP A 5 8.92 9.32 8.06
N ARG A 6 7.65 9.12 7.72
CA ARG A 6 6.58 9.04 8.72
C ARG A 6 6.77 7.86 9.67
N SER A 7 6.38 8.02 10.94
CA SER A 7 6.45 6.96 11.94
C SER A 7 5.66 5.70 11.54
N TYR A 8 4.64 5.87 10.71
CA TYR A 8 3.85 4.83 10.05
C TYR A 8 3.51 5.30 8.64
N PHE A 9 3.56 4.40 7.67
CA PHE A 9 2.83 4.58 6.41
C PHE A 9 2.22 3.26 5.93
N ASP A 10 1.13 3.41 5.20
CA ASP A 10 0.46 2.36 4.44
C ASP A 10 0.28 2.87 3.01
N LEU A 11 0.77 2.12 2.04
CA LEU A 11 0.74 2.49 0.64
C LEU A 11 0.31 1.27 -0.17
N VAL A 12 -0.79 1.43 -0.91
CA VAL A 12 -1.24 0.47 -1.90
C VAL A 12 -0.94 1.03 -3.29
N VAL A 13 -0.44 0.21 -4.20
CA VAL A 13 -0.15 0.60 -5.57
C VAL A 13 -0.74 -0.44 -6.52
N VAL A 14 -1.45 0.05 -7.53
CA VAL A 14 -2.13 -0.76 -8.55
C VAL A 14 -1.46 -0.52 -9.90
N ARG A 15 -1.18 -1.58 -10.65
CA ARG A 15 -0.71 -1.47 -12.05
C ARG A 15 -1.83 -1.17 -13.03
N ALA A 16 -2.47 -0.03 -12.83
CA ALA A 16 -3.47 0.48 -13.76
C ALA A 16 -3.55 2.01 -13.63
N PRO A 17 -3.89 2.74 -14.71
CA PRO A 17 -4.20 4.16 -14.64
C PRO A 17 -5.39 4.44 -13.71
N LEU A 18 -5.39 5.61 -13.05
CA LEU A 18 -6.44 5.99 -12.10
C LEU A 18 -7.83 5.99 -12.72
N SER A 19 -7.95 6.33 -14.01
CA SER A 19 -9.22 6.30 -14.73
C SER A 19 -9.81 4.89 -14.86
N GLU A 20 -8.96 3.87 -14.99
CA GLU A 20 -9.37 2.47 -15.09
C GLU A 20 -9.77 1.93 -13.72
N VAL A 21 -8.95 2.20 -12.69
CA VAL A 21 -9.28 1.86 -11.30
C VAL A 21 -10.59 2.53 -10.89
N ALA A 22 -10.75 3.83 -11.15
CA ALA A 22 -11.97 4.55 -10.81
C ALA A 22 -13.21 3.96 -11.49
N ARG A 23 -13.11 3.64 -12.79
CA ARG A 23 -14.21 2.99 -13.53
C ARG A 23 -14.57 1.63 -12.93
N ALA A 24 -13.59 0.80 -12.59
CA ALA A 24 -13.85 -0.51 -12.02
C ALA A 24 -14.63 -0.42 -10.69
N PHE A 25 -14.27 0.54 -9.83
CA PHE A 25 -15.04 0.81 -8.61
C PHE A 25 -16.42 1.41 -8.91
N ASP A 26 -16.50 2.33 -9.86
CA ASP A 26 -17.74 3.05 -10.14
C ASP A 26 -18.82 2.19 -10.83
N ASP A 27 -18.39 1.23 -11.64
CA ASP A 27 -19.27 0.33 -12.39
C ASP A 27 -19.62 -0.94 -11.59
N TYR A 28 -18.99 -1.17 -10.43
CA TYR A 28 -19.24 -2.37 -9.64
C TYR A 28 -20.60 -2.31 -8.93
N PRO A 29 -21.57 -3.22 -9.26
CA PRO A 29 -22.98 -3.03 -8.88
C PRO A 29 -23.29 -2.96 -7.37
N SER A 30 -22.49 -3.58 -6.52
CA SER A 30 -22.68 -3.56 -5.06
C SER A 30 -21.77 -2.56 -4.34
N MET A 31 -21.04 -1.72 -5.08
CA MET A 31 -20.18 -0.70 -4.50
C MET A 31 -21.00 0.43 -3.87
N ARG A 32 -20.81 0.64 -2.56
CA ARG A 32 -21.48 1.71 -1.80
C ARG A 32 -20.75 3.05 -1.85
N VAL A 33 -19.57 3.07 -2.47
CA VAL A 33 -18.77 4.27 -2.68
C VAL A 33 -18.64 4.56 -4.17
N LYS A 34 -18.28 5.78 -4.49
CA LYS A 34 -17.84 6.19 -5.82
C LYS A 34 -16.54 6.97 -5.72
N VAL A 35 -15.80 7.00 -6.81
CA VAL A 35 -14.60 7.83 -6.89
C VAL A 35 -14.99 9.28 -7.18
N SER A 36 -14.39 10.22 -6.47
CA SER A 36 -14.62 11.65 -6.61
C SER A 36 -13.30 12.41 -6.54
N ALA A 37 -13.21 13.54 -7.25
CA ALA A 37 -12.05 14.42 -7.16
C ALA A 37 -11.86 14.95 -5.73
N THR A 38 -10.60 15.12 -5.33
CA THR A 38 -10.20 15.68 -4.02
C THR A 38 -8.91 16.49 -4.15
N PRO A 39 -8.64 17.45 -3.24
CA PRO A 39 -7.32 18.06 -3.16
C PRO A 39 -6.22 17.02 -2.93
N PHE A 40 -5.07 17.21 -3.58
CA PHE A 40 -3.89 16.35 -3.38
C PHE A 40 -3.21 16.67 -2.04
N VAL A 41 -3.69 16.03 -0.97
CA VAL A 41 -3.17 16.18 0.38
C VAL A 41 -3.02 14.80 0.99
N PHE A 42 -1.80 14.43 1.38
CA PHE A 42 -1.54 13.12 1.98
C PHE A 42 -2.23 12.98 3.34
N PRO A 43 -3.06 11.94 3.55
CA PRO A 43 -3.76 11.74 4.80
C PRO A 43 -2.82 11.53 5.98
N SER A 44 -3.29 11.85 7.18
CA SER A 44 -2.63 11.47 8.43
C SER A 44 -2.94 10.00 8.70
N GLN A 45 -1.93 9.16 8.64
CA GLN A 45 -2.08 7.72 8.88
C GLN A 45 -1.78 7.44 10.36
N SER A 46 -2.81 7.58 11.21
CA SER A 46 -2.75 7.21 12.64
C SER A 46 -3.91 6.28 13.00
N TYR A 47 -3.63 5.24 13.78
CA TYR A 47 -4.67 4.32 14.27
C TYR A 47 -5.78 5.01 15.08
N SER A 48 -5.48 6.17 15.68
CA SER A 48 -6.39 6.96 16.51
C SER A 48 -7.02 8.17 15.81
N GLY A 49 -6.81 8.34 14.50
CA GLY A 49 -7.16 9.58 13.80
C GLY A 49 -8.62 9.66 13.39
N GLU A 50 -9.26 10.80 13.64
CA GLU A 50 -10.43 11.25 12.87
C GLU A 50 -9.94 12.23 11.79
N GLY A 51 -10.57 12.22 10.61
CA GLY A 51 -10.63 13.43 9.77
C GLY A 51 -9.63 13.59 8.62
N SER A 52 -8.98 12.54 8.10
CA SER A 52 -8.26 12.66 6.81
C SER A 52 -8.89 11.80 5.70
N THR A 53 -9.05 12.43 4.53
CA THR A 53 -9.60 11.83 3.32
C THR A 53 -8.61 10.83 2.74
N MET A 54 -9.07 9.63 2.38
CA MET A 54 -8.28 8.69 1.57
C MET A 54 -7.76 9.36 0.30
N LEU A 55 -6.58 8.97 -0.17
CA LEU A 55 -5.99 9.61 -1.35
C LEU A 55 -5.65 8.59 -2.42
N LEU A 56 -6.22 8.76 -3.61
CA LEU A 56 -5.81 8.11 -4.85
C LEU A 56 -5.10 9.14 -5.73
N TRP A 57 -3.99 8.79 -6.34
CA TRP A 57 -3.30 9.66 -7.29
C TRP A 57 -2.56 8.87 -8.36
N THR A 58 -2.23 9.55 -9.46
CA THR A 58 -1.32 9.08 -10.49
C THR A 58 0.06 9.69 -10.23
N PRO A 59 1.07 8.89 -9.87
CA PRO A 59 2.43 9.38 -9.65
C PRO A 59 3.03 10.00 -10.93
N GLU A 60 3.68 11.17 -10.85
CA GLU A 60 4.37 11.76 -12.02
C GLU A 60 5.47 10.84 -12.56
N ALA A 61 6.20 10.17 -11.67
CA ALA A 61 7.26 9.21 -12.03
C ALA A 61 6.73 7.94 -12.71
N ALA A 62 5.44 7.61 -12.55
CA ALA A 62 4.85 6.38 -13.06
C ALA A 62 3.36 6.58 -13.45
N PRO A 63 3.07 7.23 -14.59
CA PRO A 63 1.70 7.57 -14.99
C PRO A 63 0.78 6.38 -15.28
N HIS A 64 1.36 5.18 -15.39
CA HIS A 64 0.64 3.91 -15.60
C HIS A 64 0.21 3.25 -14.27
N LEU A 65 0.60 3.83 -13.12
CA LEU A 65 0.24 3.33 -11.80
C LEU A 65 -0.84 4.22 -11.17
N THR A 66 -1.60 3.60 -10.27
CA THR A 66 -2.44 4.30 -9.30
C THR A 66 -1.89 4.01 -7.91
N ALA A 67 -1.56 5.05 -7.18
CA ALA A 67 -1.21 4.93 -5.77
C ALA A 67 -2.43 5.29 -4.92
N PHE A 68 -2.58 4.58 -3.80
CA PHE A 68 -3.64 4.77 -2.83
C PHE A 68 -3.04 4.81 -1.43
N MET A 69 -3.43 5.82 -0.67
CA MET A 69 -3.08 5.98 0.73
C MET A 69 -4.37 5.91 1.55
N PRO A 70 -4.57 4.83 2.33
CA PRO A 70 -5.75 4.68 3.18
C PRO A 70 -5.67 5.60 4.39
N HIS A 71 -6.81 5.72 5.07
CA HIS A 71 -6.84 6.07 6.47
C HIS A 71 -6.31 4.89 7.30
N ALA A 72 -5.49 5.12 8.32
CA ALA A 72 -4.88 4.02 9.08
C ALA A 72 -5.87 3.23 9.95
N ALA A 73 -7.10 3.71 10.16
CA ALA A 73 -8.12 2.92 10.82
C ALA A 73 -8.45 1.69 9.96
N SER A 74 -8.55 0.54 10.61
CA SER A 74 -8.58 -0.83 10.09
C SER A 74 -9.72 -1.22 9.13
N SER A 75 -10.39 -0.26 8.47
CA SER A 75 -11.48 -0.46 7.51
C SER A 75 -11.05 -0.49 6.05
N ASP A 76 -9.83 -0.07 5.73
CA ASP A 76 -9.47 0.29 4.35
C ASP A 76 -8.86 -0.86 3.53
N TYR A 77 -8.86 -2.08 4.10
CA TYR A 77 -8.57 -3.33 3.37
C TYR A 77 -9.46 -3.51 2.13
N PHE A 78 -10.64 -2.86 2.09
CA PHE A 78 -11.57 -2.97 0.97
C PHE A 78 -10.90 -2.63 -0.36
N PHE A 79 -10.07 -1.58 -0.42
CA PHE A 79 -9.51 -1.12 -1.69
C PHE A 79 -8.64 -2.19 -2.35
N ARG A 80 -7.69 -2.76 -1.60
CA ARG A 80 -6.84 -3.86 -2.09
C ARG A 80 -7.68 -5.09 -2.43
N SER A 81 -8.61 -5.49 -1.57
CA SER A 81 -9.48 -6.65 -1.82
C SER A 81 -10.27 -6.52 -3.11
N TYR A 82 -10.83 -5.34 -3.38
CA TYR A 82 -11.54 -5.08 -4.63
C TYR A 82 -10.61 -5.00 -5.82
N CYS A 83 -9.41 -4.40 -5.69
CA CYS A 83 -8.43 -4.41 -6.77
C CYS A 83 -8.06 -5.83 -7.20
N ALA A 84 -7.82 -6.73 -6.25
CA ALA A 84 -7.61 -8.15 -6.51
C ALA A 84 -8.84 -8.80 -7.17
N GLN A 85 -10.06 -8.49 -6.71
CA GLN A 85 -11.29 -8.99 -7.30
C GLN A 85 -11.51 -8.49 -8.74
N PHE A 86 -11.06 -7.27 -9.05
CA PHE A 86 -11.05 -6.69 -10.39
C PHE A 86 -9.89 -7.19 -11.25
N LEU A 87 -9.09 -8.13 -10.75
CA LEU A 87 -7.93 -8.73 -11.42
C LEU A 87 -6.82 -7.72 -11.72
N PHE A 88 -6.74 -6.62 -10.98
CA PHE A 88 -5.58 -5.75 -11.05
C PHE A 88 -4.40 -6.39 -10.31
N GLU A 89 -3.19 -6.18 -10.85
CA GLU A 89 -1.97 -6.38 -10.07
C GLU A 89 -1.85 -5.27 -9.03
N VAL A 90 -1.78 -5.64 -7.76
CA VAL A 90 -1.74 -4.71 -6.63
C VAL A 90 -0.68 -5.13 -5.63
N ALA A 91 0.11 -4.15 -5.16
CA ALA A 91 1.06 -4.30 -4.08
C ALA A 91 0.68 -3.40 -2.90
N GLU A 92 0.90 -3.86 -1.67
CA GLU A 92 0.74 -3.08 -0.44
C GLU A 92 2.02 -3.15 0.39
N VAL A 93 2.45 -2.01 0.91
CA VAL A 93 3.46 -1.92 1.96
C VAL A 93 2.89 -1.20 3.16
N ARG A 94 3.07 -1.82 4.33
CA ARG A 94 2.88 -1.17 5.63
C ARG A 94 4.20 -1.16 6.36
N SER A 95 4.61 -0.01 6.87
CA SER A 95 5.85 0.08 7.64
C SER A 95 5.81 1.13 8.74
N THR A 96 6.30 0.76 9.92
CA THR A 96 6.61 1.71 11.00
C THR A 96 8.10 2.01 11.08
N SER A 97 8.43 3.14 11.72
CA SER A 97 9.81 3.49 12.04
C SER A 97 10.40 2.50 13.05
N GLN A 98 11.73 2.36 13.06
CA GLN A 98 12.43 1.49 14.01
C GLN A 98 12.27 1.90 15.48
N GLN A 99 11.74 3.10 15.76
CA GLN A 99 11.49 3.61 17.10
C GLN A 99 10.05 3.35 17.56
N ALA A 100 9.17 2.84 16.69
CA ALA A 100 7.80 2.52 17.08
C ALA A 100 7.77 1.39 18.11
N GLU A 101 6.83 1.47 19.05
CA GLU A 101 6.60 0.43 20.06
C GLU A 101 6.03 -0.84 19.40
N ASP A 102 5.02 -0.64 18.55
CA ASP A 102 4.33 -1.65 17.74
C ASP A 102 4.92 -1.67 16.33
N GLN A 103 6.04 -2.36 16.18
CA GLN A 103 6.76 -2.40 14.91
C GLN A 103 6.05 -3.28 13.89
N ILE A 104 5.93 -2.82 12.65
CA ILE A 104 5.40 -3.61 11.55
C ILE A 104 6.17 -3.27 10.29
N ASN A 105 6.56 -4.31 9.56
CA ASN A 105 6.92 -4.21 8.15
C ASN A 105 6.14 -5.32 7.44
N SER A 106 5.39 -4.98 6.40
CA SER A 106 4.70 -5.95 5.55
C SER A 106 4.85 -5.56 4.09
N PHE A 107 4.89 -6.60 3.25
CA PHE A 107 4.81 -6.49 1.81
C PHE A 107 3.84 -7.56 1.31
N GLU A 108 2.86 -7.14 0.52
CA GLU A 108 1.83 -8.02 -0.02
C GLU A 108 1.60 -7.75 -1.50
N VAL A 109 1.35 -8.81 -2.29
CA VAL A 109 1.05 -8.72 -3.72
C VAL A 109 -0.09 -9.66 -4.07
N ASP A 110 -1.08 -9.14 -4.77
CA ASP A 110 -1.99 -9.93 -5.61
C ASP A 110 -1.69 -9.64 -7.07
N ALA A 111 -1.70 -10.68 -7.90
CA ALA A 111 -1.54 -10.56 -9.35
C ALA A 111 -2.46 -11.55 -10.04
N ASP A 112 -2.98 -11.17 -11.22
CA ASP A 112 -3.92 -12.00 -11.95
C ASP A 112 -3.33 -13.39 -12.24
N GLY A 113 -4.14 -14.42 -11.98
CA GLY A 113 -3.77 -15.82 -12.13
C GLY A 113 -2.66 -16.33 -11.21
N LYS A 114 -2.21 -15.56 -10.21
CA LYS A 114 -1.14 -15.96 -9.28
C LYS A 114 -1.66 -16.05 -7.83
N PRO A 115 -1.18 -17.03 -7.04
CA PRO A 115 -1.44 -17.04 -5.60
C PRO A 115 -0.93 -15.75 -4.95
N ARG A 116 -1.69 -15.24 -3.98
CA ARG A 116 -1.28 -14.10 -3.14
C ARG A 116 0.07 -14.37 -2.51
N ARG A 117 0.94 -13.35 -2.49
CA ARG A 117 2.18 -13.33 -1.73
C ARG A 117 2.05 -12.35 -0.58
N MET A 118 2.33 -12.79 0.64
CA MET A 118 2.42 -11.94 1.83
C MET A 118 3.69 -12.28 2.61
N VAL A 119 4.40 -11.26 3.10
CA VAL A 119 5.45 -11.41 4.11
C VAL A 119 5.33 -10.27 5.12
N ARG A 120 5.39 -10.59 6.42
CA ARG A 120 5.23 -9.62 7.51
C ARG A 120 6.12 -9.97 8.70
N ALA A 121 6.81 -8.97 9.23
CA ALA A 121 7.38 -8.99 10.57
C ALA A 121 6.64 -7.95 11.42
N MET A 122 6.09 -8.36 12.55
CA MET A 122 5.34 -7.48 13.44
C MET A 122 5.73 -7.73 14.90
N LYS A 123 5.74 -6.68 15.70
CA LYS A 123 5.85 -6.71 17.15
C LYS A 123 4.54 -6.16 17.72
N ASP A 124 3.77 -7.05 18.31
CA ASP A 124 2.65 -6.73 19.20
C ASP A 124 3.11 -7.06 20.63
N GLU A 125 2.45 -7.98 21.36
CA GLU A 125 2.97 -8.55 22.61
C GLU A 125 4.34 -9.24 22.45
N ARG A 126 4.57 -9.86 21.29
CA ARG A 126 5.83 -10.53 20.92
C ARG A 126 6.11 -10.33 19.44
N TRP A 127 7.35 -10.65 19.05
CA TRP A 127 7.73 -10.66 17.65
C TRP A 127 7.16 -11.86 16.91
N GLU A 128 6.53 -11.60 15.76
CA GLU A 128 5.97 -12.60 14.88
C GLU A 128 6.44 -12.39 13.43
N PHE A 129 6.74 -13.50 12.75
CA PHE A 129 7.08 -13.52 11.34
C PHE A 129 6.10 -14.42 10.61
N LEU A 130 5.36 -13.84 9.67
CA LEU A 130 4.33 -14.52 8.89
C LEU A 130 4.65 -14.41 7.41
N GLN A 131 4.43 -15.49 6.67
CA GLN A 131 4.53 -15.48 5.23
C GLN A 131 3.50 -16.43 4.60
N GLU A 132 3.01 -16.07 3.43
CA GLU A 132 2.04 -16.82 2.63
C GLU A 132 2.47 -16.77 1.15
N GLY A 133 2.18 -17.81 0.38
CA GLY A 133 2.53 -17.88 -1.03
C GLY A 133 4.02 -18.08 -1.31
N SER A 134 4.36 -18.18 -2.59
CA SER A 134 5.75 -18.38 -3.04
C SER A 134 6.50 -17.05 -3.07
N PRO A 135 7.76 -16.99 -2.57
CA PRO A 135 8.58 -15.80 -2.66
C PRO A 135 8.76 -15.30 -4.10
N LEU A 136 8.76 -13.99 -4.28
CA LEU A 136 9.13 -13.33 -5.53
C LEU A 136 10.66 -13.34 -5.71
N ALA A 137 11.12 -13.31 -6.95
CA ALA A 137 12.54 -13.48 -7.29
C ALA A 137 13.48 -12.40 -6.70
N PHE A 138 12.95 -11.24 -6.34
CA PHE A 138 13.69 -10.13 -5.75
C PHE A 138 13.68 -10.13 -4.21
N GLU A 139 12.97 -11.07 -3.57
CA GLU A 139 12.93 -11.13 -2.11
C GLU A 139 14.27 -11.61 -1.54
N GLN A 140 14.73 -10.95 -0.46
CA GLN A 140 15.96 -11.26 0.27
C GLN A 140 15.72 -12.44 1.23
N MET A 141 15.49 -13.63 0.69
CA MET A 141 15.07 -14.82 1.46
C MET A 141 16.06 -15.23 2.55
N GLU A 142 17.35 -14.96 2.40
CA GLU A 142 18.37 -15.20 3.42
C GLU A 142 18.08 -14.43 4.71
N ARG A 143 17.47 -13.25 4.62
CA ARG A 143 17.06 -12.45 5.78
C ARG A 143 15.94 -13.13 6.56
N TYR A 144 15.06 -13.87 5.90
CA TYR A 144 13.91 -14.53 6.55
C TYR A 144 14.34 -15.62 7.55
N ALA A 145 15.57 -16.12 7.43
CA ALA A 145 16.17 -17.08 8.36
C ALA A 145 16.90 -16.42 9.56
N SER A 146 16.91 -15.09 9.66
CA SER A 146 17.62 -14.38 10.74
C SER A 146 17.16 -14.82 12.13
N ARG A 147 18.10 -14.88 13.08
CA ARG A 147 17.81 -15.27 14.47
C ARG A 147 16.79 -14.35 15.14
N LEU A 148 16.94 -13.04 14.94
CA LEU A 148 16.03 -12.04 15.46
C LEU A 148 14.94 -11.76 14.42
N VAL A 149 13.67 -11.90 14.81
CA VAL A 149 12.53 -11.68 13.91
C VAL A 149 12.50 -10.25 13.35
N ARG A 150 12.87 -9.26 14.16
CA ARG A 150 12.96 -7.86 13.71
C ARG A 150 13.91 -7.61 12.54
N ASP A 151 14.88 -8.51 12.36
CA ASP A 151 15.87 -8.43 11.28
C ASP A 151 15.42 -9.24 10.04
N ARG A 152 14.30 -9.97 10.13
CA ARG A 152 13.78 -10.79 9.02
C ARG A 152 13.08 -9.97 7.95
N LEU A 153 12.49 -8.84 8.30
CA LEU A 153 11.88 -7.93 7.34
C LEU A 153 11.96 -6.51 7.88
N THR A 154 12.70 -5.66 7.18
CA THR A 154 12.95 -4.27 7.56
C THR A 154 12.20 -3.31 6.64
N ARG A 155 12.11 -2.04 7.05
CA ARG A 155 11.53 -0.96 6.25
C ARG A 155 12.24 -0.82 4.90
N ASP A 156 13.56 -0.87 4.89
CA ASP A 156 14.33 -0.76 3.65
C ASP A 156 14.04 -1.92 2.71
N MET A 157 13.92 -3.15 3.24
CA MET A 157 13.58 -4.32 2.42
C MET A 157 12.20 -4.18 1.77
N VAL A 158 11.16 -3.75 2.50
CA VAL A 158 9.81 -3.61 1.91
C VAL A 158 9.76 -2.49 0.87
N LEU A 159 10.58 -1.45 1.02
CA LEU A 159 10.75 -0.41 -0.01
C LEU A 159 11.51 -0.93 -1.23
N ASP A 160 12.57 -1.72 -1.04
CA ASP A 160 13.29 -2.39 -2.13
C ASP A 160 12.38 -3.33 -2.91
N TYR A 161 11.49 -4.06 -2.21
CA TYR A 161 10.51 -4.95 -2.82
C TYR A 161 9.49 -4.18 -3.65
N LEU A 162 9.03 -3.03 -3.16
CA LEU A 162 8.10 -2.17 -3.88
C LEU A 162 8.75 -1.54 -5.13
N GLU A 163 10.03 -1.16 -5.07
CA GLU A 163 10.80 -0.70 -6.23
C GLU A 163 11.11 -1.81 -7.23
N ALA A 164 11.44 -3.01 -6.76
CA ALA A 164 11.62 -4.19 -7.62
C ALA A 164 10.31 -4.65 -8.26
N TRP A 165 9.18 -4.42 -7.60
CA TRP A 165 7.86 -4.52 -8.20
C TRP A 165 7.57 -3.37 -9.18
N GLY A 166 8.44 -2.37 -9.34
CA GLY A 166 8.30 -1.33 -10.35
C GLY A 166 7.57 -0.07 -9.89
N THR A 167 7.48 0.15 -8.58
CA THR A 167 6.97 1.40 -7.99
C THR A 167 8.16 2.24 -7.50
N PRO A 168 8.50 3.37 -8.16
CA PRO A 168 9.69 4.16 -7.82
C PRO A 168 9.48 5.04 -6.58
N VAL A 169 9.20 4.44 -5.42
CA VAL A 169 8.79 5.16 -4.21
C VAL A 169 9.85 6.09 -3.63
N ARG A 170 11.14 5.88 -3.93
CA ARG A 170 12.22 6.80 -3.52
C ARG A 170 12.42 7.97 -4.49
N ASP A 171 11.75 7.97 -5.64
CA ASP A 171 11.69 9.14 -6.52
C ASP A 171 10.72 10.19 -5.95
N GLU A 172 11.16 11.43 -5.80
CA GLU A 172 10.31 12.52 -5.33
C GLU A 172 9.09 12.75 -6.23
N ALA A 173 9.21 12.50 -7.54
CA ALA A 173 8.12 12.63 -8.50
C ALA A 173 7.05 11.54 -8.31
N PHE A 174 7.33 10.45 -7.59
CA PHE A 174 6.29 9.48 -7.22
C PHE A 174 5.24 10.10 -6.28
N TRP A 175 5.66 11.02 -5.42
CA TRP A 175 4.85 11.70 -4.43
C TRP A 175 4.23 13.01 -4.93
N ARG A 176 4.23 13.22 -6.25
CA ARG A 176 3.60 14.35 -6.93
C ARG A 176 2.61 13.84 -7.96
N THR A 177 1.67 14.69 -8.34
CA THR A 177 0.71 14.41 -9.41
C THR A 177 0.48 15.67 -10.23
N GLY A 178 0.60 15.54 -11.56
CA GLY A 178 0.14 16.54 -12.52
C GLY A 178 -1.35 16.41 -12.86
N MET A 179 -2.00 15.38 -12.32
CA MET A 179 -3.41 15.05 -12.57
C MET A 179 -4.26 15.29 -11.31
N PRO A 180 -5.57 15.55 -11.44
CA PRO A 180 -6.47 15.60 -10.29
C PRO A 180 -6.39 14.32 -9.45
N ALA A 181 -6.19 14.48 -8.15
CA ALA A 181 -6.29 13.37 -7.20
C ALA A 181 -7.75 13.00 -6.93
N ALA A 182 -7.96 11.82 -6.36
CA ALA A 182 -9.28 11.31 -6.06
C ALA A 182 -9.40 10.71 -4.65
N THR A 183 -10.63 10.53 -4.21
CA THR A 183 -11.02 9.84 -2.97
C THR A 183 -12.27 9.01 -3.23
N PHE A 184 -12.60 8.13 -2.29
CA PHE A 184 -13.93 7.51 -2.21
C PHE A 184 -14.90 8.40 -1.42
N VAL A 185 -16.13 8.52 -1.91
CA VAL A 185 -17.27 9.13 -1.20
C VAL A 185 -18.46 8.18 -1.23
N ALA A 186 -19.35 8.25 -0.24
CA ALA A 186 -20.57 7.45 -0.22
C ALA A 186 -21.45 7.74 -1.45
N ARG A 187 -22.10 6.71 -1.97
CA ARG A 187 -23.19 6.87 -2.94
C ARG A 187 -24.47 7.27 -2.17
N PRO A 188 -25.24 8.25 -2.68
CA PRO A 188 -26.55 8.57 -2.14
C PRO A 188 -27.54 7.42 -2.32
#